data_AF-A0A7S2IVT4-F1
#
_entry.id   AF-A0A7S2IVT4-F1
#
_cell.length_a   1.000
_cell.length_b   1.000
_cell.length_c   1.000
_cell.angle_alpha   90.00
_cell.angle_beta   90.00
_cell.angle_gamma   90.00
#
_symmetry.space_group_name_H-M   'P 1'
#
loop_
_entity.id
_entity.type
_entity.pdbx_description
1 polymer ?
#
loop_
_entity_poly.entity_id
_entity_poly.type
_entity_poly.pdbx_seq_one_letter_code
_entity_poly.pdbx_strand_id
1 'polypeptide(L)'
;GPADFMEMISNDELELEHPMRAAALSVVLQRELWANKPTLLAGRTATGSNYDLSIHVRRADYFISHAWADDGARKVSMLRDFLCLHALLGRLLIIAPLLTLFVLPLGFGLNSFIPAFPFWGLCTLPLTVLLLVLLWVGLSNRNVLPRTITPWAAVPTTVWLDTCSLLQDTPETVAAGVRGLGGFLSRSNKMIAFVSPTYFKRLWCVYEVASFIKMHPTNVHLTLTLLNLEWPGTFSMRKSKGLSAAELACLDNFSCRAAQCYKPADRAFILRQIREHWGSEEEFDKYVRVELKTCLAMSKAAYFKQASSVAKSSLELIFGE
;
A
#
# COMPACT_ATOMS: atom_id res chain seq x y z
N GLY A 1 26.71 10.18 6.70
CA GLY A 1 25.89 9.49 7.72
C GLY A 1 24.40 9.61 7.40
N PRO A 2 23.47 8.99 8.13
CA PRO A 2 22.03 9.23 7.94
C PRO A 2 21.62 10.70 8.18
N ALA A 3 22.39 11.44 9.00
CA ALA A 3 22.24 12.89 9.17
C ALA A 3 22.59 13.66 7.87
N ASP A 4 23.72 13.37 7.22
CA ASP A 4 24.09 14.01 5.94
C ASP A 4 23.05 13.79 4.84
N PHE A 5 22.39 12.62 4.81
CA PHE A 5 21.36 12.32 3.81
C PHE A 5 20.06 13.13 4.05
N MET A 6 19.72 13.40 5.32
CA MET A 6 18.58 14.24 5.70
C MET A 6 18.89 15.73 5.53
N GLU A 7 20.09 16.19 5.92
CA GLU A 7 20.50 17.60 5.84
C GLU A 7 20.59 18.11 4.39
N MET A 8 20.95 17.23 3.46
CA MET A 8 20.94 17.54 2.02
C MET A 8 19.53 17.57 1.41
N ILE A 9 18.52 17.00 2.08
CA ILE A 9 17.11 17.02 1.65
C ILE A 9 16.32 18.10 2.40
N SER A 10 16.77 18.51 3.60
CA SER A 10 16.06 19.47 4.45
C SER A 10 16.39 20.94 4.17
N ASN A 11 17.54 21.24 3.56
CA ASN A 11 18.02 22.62 3.39
C ASN A 11 17.58 23.31 2.11
N ASP A 12 16.80 22.65 1.27
CA ASP A 12 16.30 23.26 0.06
C ASP A 12 14.78 23.20 0.00
N GLU A 13 14.18 24.39 0.02
CA GLU A 13 13.02 24.72 -0.82
C GLU A 13 13.36 24.52 -2.31
N LEU A 14 13.97 23.38 -2.69
CA LEU A 14 14.07 22.93 -4.06
C LEU A 14 12.63 22.65 -4.45
N GLU A 15 12.01 23.63 -5.10
CA GLU A 15 10.92 23.39 -6.01
C GLU A 15 11.32 22.17 -6.83
N LEU A 16 10.67 21.04 -6.55
CA LEU A 16 10.92 19.84 -7.31
C LEU A 16 10.66 20.22 -8.77
N GLU A 17 11.67 20.03 -9.63
CA GLU A 17 11.54 20.26 -11.07
C GLU A 17 10.29 19.58 -11.64
N HIS A 18 9.85 18.50 -10.98
CA HIS A 18 8.56 17.89 -11.17
C HIS A 18 7.70 17.99 -9.90
N PRO A 19 6.47 18.56 -9.97
CA PRO A 19 5.63 18.76 -8.79
C PRO A 19 5.26 17.45 -8.08
N MET A 20 5.14 17.49 -6.76
CA MET A 20 4.61 16.37 -5.97
C MET A 20 3.10 16.24 -6.20
N ARG A 21 2.67 15.10 -6.73
CA ARG A 21 1.27 14.81 -7.03
C ARG A 21 0.86 13.44 -6.50
N ALA A 22 -0.39 13.31 -6.07
CA ALA A 22 -0.95 12.06 -5.60
C ALA A 22 -2.40 11.93 -6.06
N ALA A 23 -2.83 10.70 -6.32
CA ALA A 23 -4.21 10.39 -6.68
C ALA A 23 -4.99 9.91 -5.45
N ALA A 24 -6.31 10.10 -5.46
CA ALA A 24 -7.16 9.52 -4.42
C ALA A 24 -7.09 7.98 -4.47
N LEU A 25 -7.20 7.32 -3.32
CA LEU A 25 -7.16 5.86 -3.24
C LEU A 25 -8.21 5.21 -4.17
N SER A 26 -9.40 5.79 -4.28
CA SER A 26 -10.46 5.30 -5.15
C SER A 26 -10.10 5.29 -6.64
N VAL A 27 -9.24 6.21 -7.07
CA VAL A 27 -8.65 6.24 -8.42
C VAL A 27 -7.62 5.13 -8.56
N VAL A 28 -6.69 5.02 -7.61
CA VAL A 28 -5.62 4.01 -7.66
C VAL A 28 -6.16 2.59 -7.60
N LEU A 29 -7.32 2.35 -7.00
CA LEU A 29 -7.95 1.03 -6.92
C LEU A 29 -8.70 0.60 -8.20
N GLN A 30 -8.59 1.35 -9.29
CA GLN A 30 -9.15 0.99 -10.60
C GLN A 30 -8.25 -0.02 -11.31
N ARG A 31 -8.77 -1.18 -11.68
CA ARG A 31 -7.96 -2.25 -12.31
C ARG A 31 -7.37 -1.81 -13.65
N GLU A 32 -8.08 -0.94 -14.37
CA GLU A 32 -7.67 -0.42 -15.67
C GLU A 32 -6.36 0.36 -15.59
N LEU A 33 -6.11 1.01 -14.45
CA LEU A 33 -4.88 1.75 -14.18
C LEU A 33 -3.66 0.82 -14.08
N TRP A 34 -3.86 -0.41 -13.62
CA TRP A 34 -2.80 -1.41 -13.43
C TRP A 34 -2.63 -2.34 -14.62
N ALA A 35 -3.59 -2.37 -15.55
CA ALA A 35 -3.54 -3.19 -16.75
C ALA A 35 -2.65 -2.58 -17.84
N ASN A 36 -2.62 -1.25 -17.91
CA ASN A 36 -1.88 -0.52 -18.94
C ASN A 36 -0.48 -0.17 -18.43
N LYS A 37 0.54 -0.89 -18.90
CA LYS A 37 1.93 -0.47 -18.71
C LYS A 37 2.11 0.89 -19.41
N PRO A 38 2.46 1.98 -18.72
CA PRO A 38 2.78 3.22 -19.40
C PRO A 38 3.99 2.96 -20.29
N THR A 39 3.78 2.98 -21.61
CA THR A 39 4.86 2.93 -22.57
C THR A 39 5.53 4.31 -22.55
N LEU A 40 6.63 4.42 -21.80
CA LEU A 40 7.54 5.59 -21.71
C LEU A 40 8.06 6.14 -23.06
N LEU A 41 7.60 5.61 -24.21
CA LEU A 41 8.07 5.90 -25.57
C LEU A 41 6.97 5.87 -26.65
N ALA A 42 5.70 5.68 -26.32
CA ALA A 42 4.62 5.88 -27.28
C ALA A 42 3.94 7.20 -26.94
N GLY A 43 4.52 8.32 -27.43
CA GLY A 43 3.98 9.66 -27.21
C GLY A 43 2.46 9.67 -27.36
N ARG A 44 1.77 9.81 -26.22
CA ARG A 44 0.33 10.05 -26.20
C ARG A 44 0.11 11.50 -25.87
N THR A 45 -0.72 12.10 -26.70
CA THR A 45 -1.12 13.51 -26.75
C THR A 45 -1.82 13.96 -25.47
N ALA A 46 -1.69 15.26 -25.21
CA ALA A 46 -2.07 16.08 -24.06
C ALA A 46 -3.57 16.08 -23.64
N THR A 47 -4.36 15.04 -23.89
CA THR A 47 -5.77 14.95 -23.50
C THR A 47 -6.10 13.56 -22.96
N GLY A 48 -6.20 13.41 -21.64
CA GLY A 48 -6.64 12.17 -20.98
C GLY A 48 -5.52 11.22 -20.51
N SER A 49 -4.37 11.76 -20.11
CA SER A 49 -3.34 10.96 -19.45
C SER A 49 -3.75 10.65 -18.01
N ASN A 50 -3.27 9.54 -17.44
CA ASN A 50 -3.54 9.19 -16.03
C ASN A 50 -3.04 10.26 -15.04
N TYR A 51 -2.22 11.21 -15.50
CA TYR A 51 -1.71 12.34 -14.75
C TYR A 51 -2.81 13.30 -14.28
N ASP A 52 -3.86 13.48 -15.08
CA ASP A 52 -5.00 14.34 -14.75
C ASP A 52 -5.85 13.76 -13.60
N LEU A 53 -5.64 12.48 -13.25
CA LEU A 53 -6.31 11.81 -12.15
C LEU A 53 -5.64 12.07 -10.79
N SER A 54 -4.47 12.71 -10.77
CA SER A 54 -3.78 13.13 -9.54
C SER A 54 -3.98 14.63 -9.29
N ILE A 55 -3.69 15.06 -8.06
CA ILE A 55 -3.71 16.47 -7.66
C ILE A 55 -2.37 16.85 -7.05
N HIS A 56 -2.05 18.15 -7.07
CA HIS A 56 -0.89 18.68 -6.35
C HIS A 56 -1.07 18.47 -4.85
N VAL A 57 -0.06 17.90 -4.20
CA VAL A 57 -0.05 17.67 -2.76
C VAL A 57 1.32 18.06 -2.19
N ARG A 58 1.34 18.54 -0.95
CA ARG A 58 2.61 18.76 -0.24
C ARG A 58 3.26 17.44 0.16
N ARG A 59 2.44 16.45 0.55
CA ARG A 59 2.84 15.12 0.97
C ARG A 59 1.82 14.08 0.50
N ALA A 60 2.25 12.86 0.22
CA ALA A 60 1.36 11.73 -0.02
C ALA A 60 1.27 10.83 1.21
N ASP A 61 0.12 10.21 1.44
CA ASP A 61 -0.04 9.26 2.55
C ASP A 61 0.74 7.97 2.28
N TYR A 62 0.70 7.49 1.04
CA TYR A 62 1.39 6.28 0.61
C TYR A 62 2.14 6.48 -0.71
N PHE A 63 3.40 6.05 -0.74
CA PHE A 63 4.15 5.77 -1.95
C PHE A 63 3.99 4.30 -2.35
N ILE A 64 3.67 4.02 -3.60
CA ILE A 64 3.54 2.64 -4.09
C ILE A 64 4.71 2.27 -4.99
N SER A 65 5.56 1.36 -4.51
CA SER A 65 6.56 0.71 -5.37
C SER A 65 6.07 -0.65 -5.85
N HIS A 66 6.26 -0.93 -7.14
CA HIS A 66 5.78 -2.16 -7.74
C HIS A 66 6.49 -2.49 -9.06
N ALA A 67 6.38 -3.74 -9.48
CA ALA A 67 6.78 -4.14 -10.83
C ALA A 67 5.56 -4.23 -11.76
N TRP A 68 5.54 -3.45 -12.86
CA TRP A 68 4.45 -3.46 -13.84
C TRP A 68 4.16 -4.82 -14.46
N ALA A 69 5.17 -5.70 -14.54
CA ALA A 69 5.02 -7.05 -15.08
C ALA A 69 4.23 -8.01 -14.17
N ASP A 70 4.06 -7.68 -12.89
CA ASP A 70 3.28 -8.49 -11.97
C ASP A 70 1.77 -8.23 -12.09
N ASP A 71 0.96 -9.19 -11.66
CA ASP A 71 -0.52 -9.12 -11.69
C ASP A 71 -1.08 -7.86 -11.01
N GLY A 72 -1.61 -6.96 -11.84
CA GLY A 72 -2.25 -5.72 -11.40
C GLY A 72 -3.53 -5.93 -10.59
N ALA A 73 -4.33 -6.94 -10.94
CA ALA A 73 -5.56 -7.24 -10.20
C ALA A 73 -5.24 -7.71 -8.78
N ARG A 74 -4.16 -8.49 -8.61
CA ARG A 74 -3.68 -8.91 -7.30
C ARG A 74 -3.25 -7.72 -6.44
N LYS A 75 -2.48 -6.78 -7.00
CA LYS A 75 -2.06 -5.54 -6.30
C LYS A 75 -3.25 -4.72 -5.83
N VAL A 76 -4.24 -4.50 -6.72
CA VAL A 76 -5.48 -3.78 -6.39
C VAL A 76 -6.24 -4.48 -5.28
N SER A 77 -6.38 -5.82 -5.35
CA SER A 77 -7.03 -6.60 -4.29
C SER A 77 -6.31 -6.42 -2.96
N MET A 78 -4.98 -6.53 -2.94
CA MET A 78 -4.19 -6.38 -1.72
C MET A 78 -4.23 -4.95 -1.16
N LEU A 79 -4.27 -3.92 -2.02
CA LEU A 79 -4.46 -2.52 -1.58
C LEU A 79 -5.84 -2.30 -0.97
N ARG A 80 -6.91 -2.79 -1.59
CA ARG A 80 -8.28 -2.72 -1.06
C ARG A 80 -8.35 -3.34 0.32
N ASP A 81 -7.83 -4.56 0.41
CA ASP A 81 -7.73 -5.35 1.62
C ASP A 81 -7.00 -4.55 2.72
N PHE A 82 -5.76 -4.14 2.45
CA PHE A 82 -4.89 -3.50 3.42
C PHE A 82 -5.34 -2.11 3.88
N LEU A 83 -5.76 -1.24 2.95
CA LEU A 83 -6.06 0.17 3.24
C LEU A 83 -7.52 0.46 3.60
N CYS A 84 -8.44 -0.47 3.33
CA CYS A 84 -9.87 -0.22 3.53
C CYS A 84 -10.58 -1.42 4.19
N LEU A 85 -10.60 -2.57 3.51
CA LEU A 85 -11.51 -3.66 3.88
C LEU A 85 -11.16 -4.31 5.20
N HIS A 86 -9.88 -4.40 5.60
CA HIS A 86 -9.53 -4.98 6.90
C HIS A 86 -10.05 -4.18 8.07
N ALA A 87 -9.85 -2.86 8.04
CA ALA A 87 -10.32 -1.99 9.11
C ALA A 87 -11.85 -1.99 9.15
N LEU A 88 -12.52 -1.88 8.00
CA LEU A 88 -13.97 -1.85 7.91
C LEU A 88 -14.61 -3.18 8.34
N LEU A 89 -14.26 -4.28 7.65
CA LEU A 89 -14.87 -5.59 7.89
C LEU A 89 -14.47 -6.18 9.23
N GLY A 90 -13.19 -6.07 9.62
CA GLY A 90 -12.73 -6.62 10.89
C GLY A 90 -13.41 -5.96 12.08
N ARG A 91 -13.62 -4.63 12.05
CA ARG A 91 -14.37 -3.92 13.10
C ARG A 91 -15.84 -4.34 13.11
N LEU A 92 -16.49 -4.35 11.95
CA LEU A 92 -17.92 -4.69 11.86
C LEU A 92 -18.23 -6.13 12.28
N LEU A 93 -17.37 -7.08 11.93
CA LEU A 93 -17.51 -8.50 12.32
C LEU A 93 -17.41 -8.72 13.83
N ILE A 94 -16.92 -7.74 14.58
CA ILE A 94 -16.74 -7.82 16.04
C ILE A 94 -17.77 -6.97 16.76
N ILE A 95 -17.94 -5.72 16.32
CA ILE A 95 -18.91 -4.79 16.91
C ILE A 95 -20.33 -5.32 16.74
N ALA A 96 -20.72 -5.82 15.56
CA ALA A 96 -22.11 -6.22 15.32
C ALA A 96 -22.55 -7.41 16.20
N PRO A 97 -21.79 -8.53 16.34
CA PRO A 97 -22.15 -9.60 17.27
C PRO A 97 -22.15 -9.16 18.73
N LEU A 98 -21.19 -8.33 19.16
CA LEU A 98 -21.13 -7.83 20.53
C LEU A 98 -22.34 -6.94 20.85
N LEU A 99 -22.68 -6.02 19.95
CA LEU A 99 -23.87 -5.18 20.08
C LEU A 99 -25.14 -6.03 20.10
N THR A 100 -25.21 -7.07 19.26
CA THR A 100 -26.33 -8.04 19.25
C THR A 100 -26.49 -8.72 20.61
N LEU A 101 -25.38 -9.18 21.20
CA LEU A 101 -25.37 -9.79 22.54
C LEU A 101 -25.77 -8.80 23.63
N PHE A 102 -25.32 -7.55 23.52
CA PHE A 102 -25.62 -6.49 24.48
C PHE A 102 -27.09 -6.07 24.48
N VAL A 103 -27.74 -6.01 23.31
CA VAL A 103 -29.16 -5.61 23.20
C VAL A 103 -30.14 -6.77 23.45
N LEU A 104 -29.66 -8.01 23.47
CA LEU A 104 -30.51 -9.19 23.65
C LEU A 104 -31.27 -9.20 25.01
N PRO A 105 -30.64 -8.90 26.17
CA PRO A 105 -31.37 -8.78 27.44
C PRO A 105 -32.44 -7.69 27.43
N LEU A 106 -32.18 -6.56 26.75
CA LEU A 106 -33.17 -5.49 26.59
C LEU A 106 -34.39 -5.97 25.79
N GLY A 107 -34.16 -6.78 24.74
CA GLY A 107 -35.23 -7.41 23.99
C GLY A 107 -36.12 -8.33 24.84
N PHE A 108 -35.51 -9.16 25.71
CA PHE A 108 -36.25 -9.96 26.69
C PHE A 108 -37.03 -9.10 27.69
N GLY A 109 -36.43 -8.02 28.18
CA GLY A 109 -37.10 -7.05 29.05
C GLY A 109 -38.35 -6.46 28.38
N LEU A 110 -38.22 -5.94 27.16
CA LEU A 110 -39.34 -5.37 26.40
C LEU A 110 -40.44 -6.40 26.14
N ASN A 111 -40.09 -7.64 25.76
CA ASN A 111 -41.07 -8.70 25.55
C ASN A 111 -41.85 -9.03 26.83
N SER A 112 -41.23 -8.86 28.00
CA SER A 112 -41.88 -9.08 29.31
C SER A 112 -42.92 -8.01 29.64
N PHE A 113 -42.70 -6.76 29.20
CA PHE A 113 -43.67 -5.66 29.37
C PHE A 113 -44.69 -5.58 28.23
N ILE A 114 -44.29 -5.95 27.01
CA ILE A 114 -45.07 -5.88 25.78
C ILE A 114 -44.96 -7.24 25.09
N PRO A 115 -45.83 -8.22 25.40
CA PRO A 115 -45.73 -9.58 24.84
C PRO A 115 -45.78 -9.64 23.32
N ALA A 116 -46.38 -8.65 22.67
CA ALA A 116 -46.42 -8.53 21.20
C ALA A 116 -45.07 -8.14 20.59
N PHE A 117 -44.14 -7.57 21.36
CA PHE A 117 -42.82 -7.19 20.87
C PHE A 117 -41.88 -8.40 20.86
N PRO A 118 -41.29 -8.79 19.71
CA PRO A 118 -40.40 -9.94 19.64
C PRO A 118 -39.07 -9.67 20.37
N PHE A 119 -38.64 -10.56 21.25
CA PHE A 119 -37.40 -10.40 22.02
C PHE A 119 -36.14 -10.25 21.13
N TRP A 120 -36.17 -10.79 19.92
CA TRP A 120 -35.07 -10.70 18.95
C TRP A 120 -35.11 -9.45 18.07
N GLY A 121 -36.18 -8.64 18.15
CA GLY A 121 -36.40 -7.51 17.23
C GLY A 121 -35.28 -6.46 17.27
N LEU A 122 -34.68 -6.22 18.44
CA LEU A 122 -33.54 -5.31 18.57
C LEU A 122 -32.22 -5.92 18.07
N CYS A 123 -32.09 -7.25 18.16
CA CYS A 123 -30.90 -7.98 17.73
C CYS A 123 -30.75 -8.05 16.20
N THR A 124 -31.85 -7.96 15.45
CA THR A 124 -31.78 -8.03 13.98
C THR A 124 -31.13 -6.81 13.38
N LEU A 125 -31.30 -5.62 13.96
CA LEU A 125 -30.74 -4.38 13.42
C LEU A 125 -29.22 -4.42 13.19
N PRO A 126 -28.36 -4.72 14.20
CA PRO A 126 -26.91 -4.78 13.99
C PRO A 126 -26.50 -5.87 12.99
N LEU A 127 -27.19 -7.02 12.98
CA LEU A 127 -26.93 -8.10 12.04
C LEU A 127 -27.34 -7.73 10.61
N THR A 128 -28.48 -7.06 10.43
CA THR A 128 -28.93 -6.55 9.13
C THR A 128 -27.96 -5.51 8.59
N VAL A 129 -27.49 -4.57 9.42
CA VAL A 129 -26.45 -3.61 9.02
C VAL A 129 -25.17 -4.33 8.58
N LEU A 130 -24.69 -5.32 9.35
CA LEU A 130 -23.54 -6.13 8.97
C LEU A 130 -23.75 -6.80 7.60
N LEU A 131 -24.90 -7.44 7.38
CA LEU A 131 -25.24 -8.10 6.12
C LEU A 131 -25.29 -7.12 4.94
N LEU A 132 -25.87 -5.93 5.13
CA LEU A 132 -25.92 -4.89 4.11
C LEU A 132 -24.52 -4.38 3.75
N VAL A 133 -23.63 -4.19 4.74
CA VAL A 133 -22.24 -3.80 4.46
C VAL A 133 -21.46 -4.92 3.77
N LEU A 134 -21.63 -6.17 4.18
CA LEU A 134 -21.01 -7.31 3.51
C LEU A 134 -21.48 -7.43 2.06
N LEU A 135 -22.78 -7.23 1.80
CA LEU A 135 -23.34 -7.18 0.45
C LEU A 135 -22.75 -6.01 -0.34
N TRP A 136 -22.69 -4.81 0.24
CA TRP A 136 -22.11 -3.62 -0.38
C TRP A 136 -20.64 -3.83 -0.78
N VAL A 137 -19.82 -4.39 0.10
CA VAL A 137 -18.43 -4.74 -0.18
C VAL A 137 -18.34 -5.84 -1.25
N GLY A 138 -19.19 -6.87 -1.17
CA GLY A 138 -19.23 -7.96 -2.15
C GLY A 138 -19.57 -7.47 -3.56
N LEU A 139 -20.59 -6.63 -3.70
CA LEU A 139 -20.98 -6.01 -4.97
C LEU A 139 -19.89 -5.06 -5.50
N SER A 140 -19.25 -4.29 -4.61
CA SER A 140 -18.12 -3.42 -4.97
C SER A 140 -16.92 -4.21 -5.49
N ASN A 141 -16.58 -5.35 -4.87
CA ASN A 141 -15.47 -6.19 -5.29
C ASN A 141 -15.72 -6.89 -6.64
N ARG A 142 -16.99 -7.14 -6.98
CA ARG A 142 -17.42 -7.63 -8.29
C ARG A 142 -17.56 -6.51 -9.34
N ASN A 143 -17.20 -5.27 -8.99
CA ASN A 143 -17.35 -4.07 -9.83
C ASN A 143 -18.79 -3.87 -10.35
N VAL A 144 -19.80 -4.30 -9.58
CA VAL A 144 -21.22 -4.10 -9.92
C VAL A 144 -21.65 -2.66 -9.63
N LEU A 145 -21.05 -2.04 -8.60
CA LEU A 145 -21.38 -0.70 -8.18
C LEU A 145 -20.50 0.36 -8.84
N PRO A 146 -21.03 1.56 -9.15
CA PRO A 146 -20.23 2.71 -9.58
C PRO A 146 -19.10 3.04 -8.60
N ARG A 147 -17.98 3.53 -9.15
CA ARG A 147 -16.75 3.82 -8.39
C ARG A 147 -16.99 4.79 -7.23
N THR A 148 -17.89 5.75 -7.42
CA THR A 148 -18.23 6.81 -6.44
C THR A 148 -18.91 6.30 -5.18
N ILE A 149 -19.55 5.13 -5.24
CA ILE A 149 -20.29 4.55 -4.11
C ILE A 149 -19.62 3.32 -3.53
N THR A 150 -18.36 3.06 -3.87
CA THR A 150 -17.59 1.95 -3.30
C THR A 150 -17.08 2.30 -1.89
N PRO A 151 -16.82 1.31 -1.01
CA PRO A 151 -16.33 1.57 0.35
C PRO A 151 -15.05 2.41 0.39
N TRP A 152 -14.16 2.18 -0.56
CA TRP A 152 -12.89 2.91 -0.67
C TRP A 152 -13.02 4.31 -1.29
N ALA A 153 -14.20 4.69 -1.81
CA ALA A 153 -14.46 6.06 -2.24
C ALA A 153 -14.54 7.04 -1.06
N ALA A 154 -14.94 6.55 0.11
CA ALA A 154 -15.04 7.34 1.33
C ALA A 154 -13.71 7.46 2.10
N VAL A 155 -12.64 6.82 1.62
CA VAL A 155 -11.34 6.82 2.29
C VAL A 155 -10.50 7.99 1.75
N PRO A 156 -10.22 9.04 2.56
CA PRO A 156 -9.53 10.25 2.11
C PRO A 156 -8.00 10.05 2.03
N THR A 157 -7.56 8.90 1.53
CA THR A 157 -6.14 8.55 1.42
C THR A 157 -5.62 8.97 0.06
N THR A 158 -4.48 9.68 0.06
CA THR A 158 -3.73 10.06 -1.13
C THR A 158 -2.59 9.08 -1.40
N VAL A 159 -2.44 8.70 -2.65
CA VAL A 159 -1.48 7.67 -3.06
C VAL A 159 -0.64 8.19 -4.21
N TRP A 160 0.68 8.18 -4.02
CA TRP A 160 1.64 8.41 -5.08
C TRP A 160 1.83 7.12 -5.87
N LEU A 161 1.54 7.18 -7.16
CA LEU A 161 1.71 6.08 -8.11
C LEU A 161 2.30 6.64 -9.40
N ASP A 162 3.41 6.07 -9.86
CA ASP A 162 4.20 6.55 -11.00
C ASP A 162 3.38 6.97 -12.23
N THR A 163 2.39 6.18 -12.66
CA THR A 163 1.54 6.46 -13.83
C THR A 163 0.62 7.67 -13.65
N CYS A 164 0.25 8.02 -12.42
CA CYS A 164 -0.62 9.16 -12.11
C CYS A 164 0.17 10.38 -11.63
N SER A 165 1.30 10.15 -10.98
CA SER A 165 2.03 11.18 -10.25
C SER A 165 3.17 11.78 -11.06
N LEU A 166 3.60 11.14 -12.14
CA LEU A 166 4.66 11.63 -13.03
C LEU A 166 4.09 12.00 -14.40
N LEU A 167 4.45 13.19 -14.87
CA LEU A 167 4.21 13.64 -16.23
C LEU A 167 5.26 12.99 -17.14
N GLN A 168 4.83 12.01 -17.93
CA GLN A 168 5.72 11.20 -18.76
C GLN A 168 5.62 11.55 -20.25
N ASP A 169 5.27 12.81 -20.56
CA ASP A 169 4.96 13.26 -21.91
C ASP A 169 6.23 13.53 -22.74
N THR A 170 7.26 14.13 -22.13
CA THR A 170 8.53 14.44 -22.81
C THR A 170 9.72 13.80 -22.10
N PRO A 171 10.85 13.57 -22.81
CA PRO A 171 12.07 13.09 -22.18
C PRO A 171 12.54 13.97 -21.01
N GLU A 172 12.31 15.28 -21.08
CA GLU A 172 12.69 16.26 -20.06
C GLU A 172 11.84 16.09 -18.79
N THR A 173 10.51 15.95 -18.92
CA THR A 173 9.62 15.75 -17.77
C THR A 173 9.85 14.40 -17.11
N VAL A 174 10.14 13.35 -17.89
CA VAL A 174 10.56 12.05 -17.38
C VAL A 174 11.87 12.17 -16.60
N ALA A 175 12.87 12.87 -17.14
CA ALA A 175 14.14 13.06 -16.48
C ALA A 175 14.02 13.88 -15.18
N ALA A 176 13.17 14.91 -15.17
CA ALA A 176 12.83 15.67 -13.96
C ALA A 176 12.18 14.79 -12.90
N GLY A 177 11.24 13.90 -13.28
CA GLY A 177 10.64 12.91 -12.39
C GLY A 177 11.66 11.93 -11.80
N VAL A 178 12.61 11.46 -12.62
CA VAL A 178 13.71 10.58 -12.20
C VAL A 178 14.60 11.27 -11.17
N ARG A 179 14.99 12.54 -11.41
CA ARG A 179 15.78 13.34 -10.46
C ARG A 179 15.01 13.65 -9.17
N GLY A 180 13.70 13.87 -9.27
CA GLY A 180 12.82 14.18 -8.15
C GLY A 180 12.48 13.00 -7.22
N LEU A 181 12.92 11.78 -7.53
CA LEU A 181 12.55 10.57 -6.78
C LEU A 181 12.83 10.69 -5.27
N GLY A 182 14.00 11.21 -4.88
CA GLY A 182 14.33 11.43 -3.47
C GLY A 182 13.37 12.38 -2.76
N GLY A 183 12.91 13.41 -3.46
CA GLY A 183 11.89 14.34 -3.00
C GLY A 183 10.52 13.68 -2.83
N PHE A 184 10.12 12.80 -3.74
CA PHE A 184 8.84 12.08 -3.62
C PHE A 184 8.86 11.08 -2.45
N LEU A 185 9.97 10.36 -2.25
CA LEU A 185 10.12 9.42 -1.16
C LEU A 185 10.11 10.11 0.21
N SER A 186 10.86 11.22 0.37
CA SER A 186 10.89 12.00 1.62
C SER A 186 9.58 12.72 1.94
N ARG A 187 8.80 13.08 0.90
CA ARG A 187 7.45 13.66 1.03
C ARG A 187 6.33 12.62 1.09
N SER A 188 6.65 11.34 1.24
CA SER A 188 5.66 10.28 1.43
C SER A 188 5.66 9.80 2.89
N ASN A 189 4.49 9.75 3.52
CA ASN A 189 4.38 9.38 4.93
C ASN A 189 4.69 7.88 5.16
N LYS A 190 4.25 7.04 4.22
CA LYS A 190 4.42 5.59 4.24
C LYS A 190 4.73 5.07 2.84
N MET A 191 5.22 3.85 2.75
CA MET A 191 5.47 3.13 1.53
C MET A 191 4.85 1.75 1.58
N ILE A 192 4.16 1.36 0.51
CA ILE A 192 3.75 -0.02 0.27
C ILE A 192 4.51 -0.49 -0.96
N ALA A 193 5.27 -1.59 -0.81
CA ALA A 193 5.94 -2.22 -1.95
C ALA A 193 5.34 -3.60 -2.23
N PHE A 194 4.91 -3.81 -3.47
CA PHE A 194 4.44 -5.11 -3.96
C PHE A 194 5.60 -5.95 -4.43
N VAL A 195 6.06 -6.86 -3.57
CA VAL A 195 7.24 -7.68 -3.84
C VAL A 195 6.87 -9.02 -4.49
N SER A 196 7.77 -9.48 -5.34
CA SER A 196 7.67 -10.73 -6.09
C SER A 196 9.08 -11.10 -6.59
N PRO A 197 9.31 -12.30 -7.14
CA PRO A 197 10.56 -12.61 -7.83
C PRO A 197 10.86 -11.63 -8.98
N THR A 198 9.84 -11.11 -9.66
CA THR A 198 10.00 -10.10 -10.73
C THR A 198 10.43 -8.76 -10.16
N TYR A 199 9.89 -8.38 -9.00
CA TYR A 199 10.22 -7.13 -8.31
C TYR A 199 11.71 -7.04 -7.98
N PHE A 200 12.27 -8.10 -7.38
CA PHE A 200 13.69 -8.13 -7.00
C PHE A 200 14.65 -8.19 -8.20
N LYS A 201 14.15 -8.51 -9.40
CA LYS A 201 14.91 -8.37 -10.65
C LYS A 201 14.94 -6.94 -11.18
N ARG A 202 14.15 -6.00 -10.65
CA ARG A 202 14.12 -4.61 -11.12
C ARG A 202 14.96 -3.72 -10.20
N LEU A 203 16.07 -3.23 -10.70
CA LEU A 203 17.01 -2.41 -9.92
C LEU A 203 16.34 -1.15 -9.37
N TRP A 204 15.51 -0.51 -10.19
CA TRP A 204 14.74 0.67 -9.79
C TRP A 204 13.85 0.42 -8.56
N CYS A 205 13.06 -0.66 -8.57
CA CYS A 205 12.13 -0.98 -7.48
C CYS A 205 12.87 -1.29 -6.16
N VAL A 206 14.00 -1.99 -6.24
CA VAL A 206 14.82 -2.29 -5.06
C VAL A 206 15.50 -1.02 -4.52
N TYR A 207 15.99 -0.16 -5.43
CA TYR A 207 16.56 1.14 -5.06
C TYR A 207 15.54 2.03 -4.35
N GLU A 208 14.29 2.12 -4.82
CA GLU A 208 13.23 2.91 -4.18
C GLU A 208 13.03 2.52 -2.71
N VAL A 209 12.90 1.22 -2.43
CA VAL A 209 12.68 0.74 -1.05
C VAL A 209 13.93 0.93 -0.20
N ALA A 210 15.11 0.64 -0.73
CA ALA A 210 16.36 0.82 0.00
C ALA A 210 16.57 2.30 0.37
N SER A 211 16.30 3.22 -0.56
CA SER A 211 16.33 4.67 -0.30
C SER A 211 15.28 5.08 0.73
N PHE A 212 14.05 4.56 0.65
CA PHE A 212 13.00 4.87 1.61
C PHE A 212 13.36 4.44 3.04
N ILE A 213 13.95 3.26 3.22
CA ILE A 213 14.42 2.77 4.53
C ILE A 213 15.51 3.68 5.08
N LYS A 214 16.48 4.04 4.24
CA LYS A 214 17.58 4.93 4.63
C LYS A 214 17.12 6.33 5.01
N MET A 215 16.06 6.83 4.37
CA MET A 215 15.40 8.11 4.70
C MET A 215 14.61 8.06 6.00
N HIS A 216 14.13 6.89 6.44
CA HIS A 216 13.20 6.77 7.58
C HIS A 216 13.71 5.77 8.65
N PRO A 217 14.95 5.87 9.14
CA PRO A 217 15.62 4.80 9.88
C PRO A 217 14.96 4.45 11.22
N THR A 218 14.30 5.41 11.89
CA THR A 218 13.72 5.21 13.23
C THR A 218 12.37 4.48 13.20
N ASN A 219 11.61 4.60 12.12
CA ASN A 219 10.21 4.16 12.07
C ASN A 219 9.91 3.26 10.88
N VAL A 220 10.92 2.61 10.28
CA VAL A 220 10.77 1.77 9.09
C VAL A 220 9.63 0.76 9.23
N HIS A 221 9.49 0.13 10.39
CA HIS A 221 8.45 -0.87 10.62
C HIS A 221 7.01 -0.31 10.68
N LEU A 222 6.86 1.00 10.89
CA LEU A 222 5.58 1.71 10.88
C LEU A 222 5.30 2.39 9.53
N THR A 223 6.36 2.71 8.78
CA THR A 223 6.27 3.48 7.54
C THR A 223 6.38 2.60 6.29
N LEU A 224 7.08 1.46 6.33
CA LEU A 224 7.25 0.55 5.21
C LEU A 224 6.44 -0.73 5.41
N THR A 225 5.67 -1.12 4.40
CA THR A 225 5.01 -2.43 4.33
C THR A 225 5.36 -3.12 3.02
N LEU A 226 6.03 -4.28 3.13
CA LEU A 226 6.30 -5.15 1.99
C LEU A 226 5.19 -6.19 1.88
N LEU A 227 4.49 -6.22 0.75
CA LEU A 227 3.39 -7.14 0.47
C LEU A 227 3.81 -8.09 -0.65
N ASN A 228 4.05 -9.35 -0.31
CA ASN A 228 4.31 -10.36 -1.33
C ASN A 228 3.00 -10.78 -2.01
N LEU A 229 2.96 -10.71 -3.34
CA LEU A 229 1.78 -11.02 -4.14
C LEU A 229 1.29 -12.47 -3.98
N GLU A 230 2.20 -13.38 -3.60
CA GLU A 230 1.90 -14.79 -3.34
C GLU A 230 1.28 -15.06 -1.95
N TRP A 231 1.29 -14.07 -1.05
CA TRP A 231 0.66 -14.26 0.26
C TRP A 231 -0.84 -14.52 0.09
N PRO A 232 -1.42 -15.44 0.88
CA PRO A 232 -2.84 -15.71 0.77
C PRO A 232 -3.65 -14.51 1.29
N GLY A 233 -4.89 -14.35 0.81
CA GLY A 233 -5.77 -13.27 1.25
C GLY A 233 -6.04 -13.26 2.76
N THR A 234 -6.59 -12.17 3.27
CA THR A 234 -6.60 -11.92 4.72
C THR A 234 -7.44 -12.88 5.54
N PHE A 235 -8.51 -13.40 4.96
CA PHE A 235 -9.37 -14.38 5.61
C PHE A 235 -8.92 -15.82 5.37
N SER A 236 -7.76 -16.02 4.72
CA SER A 236 -7.21 -17.36 4.55
C SER A 236 -6.65 -17.90 5.86
N MET A 237 -7.01 -19.15 6.18
CA MET A 237 -6.44 -19.89 7.30
C MET A 237 -5.01 -20.38 7.03
N ARG A 238 -4.51 -20.26 5.79
CA ARG A 238 -3.20 -20.77 5.35
C ARG A 238 -2.06 -19.74 5.51
N LYS A 239 -2.22 -18.73 6.37
CA LYS A 239 -1.15 -17.74 6.59
C LYS A 239 0.00 -18.37 7.38
N SER A 240 1.22 -18.00 7.03
CA SER A 240 2.42 -18.33 7.80
C SER A 240 3.07 -17.08 8.34
N LYS A 241 3.63 -17.17 9.55
CA LYS A 241 4.35 -16.06 10.19
C LYS A 241 5.76 -15.86 9.60
N GLY A 242 6.44 -16.95 9.26
CA GLY A 242 7.82 -16.95 8.77
C GLY A 242 7.94 -16.81 7.26
N LEU A 243 9.08 -16.30 6.80
CA LEU A 243 9.43 -16.28 5.37
C LEU A 243 9.64 -17.72 4.85
N SER A 244 9.16 -17.97 3.64
CA SER A 244 9.42 -19.21 2.91
C SER A 244 10.85 -19.22 2.34
N ALA A 245 11.35 -20.41 1.99
CA ALA A 245 12.65 -20.55 1.34
C ALA A 245 12.74 -19.78 0.02
N ALA A 246 11.66 -19.72 -0.76
CA ALA A 246 11.61 -18.96 -2.01
C ALA A 246 11.75 -17.44 -1.79
N GLU A 247 11.09 -16.91 -0.76
CA GLU A 247 11.20 -15.49 -0.37
C GLU A 247 12.60 -15.13 0.09
N LEU A 248 13.21 -16.01 0.90
CA LEU A 248 14.59 -15.86 1.35
C LEU A 248 15.57 -15.91 0.18
N ALA A 249 15.41 -16.87 -0.73
CA ALA A 249 16.28 -17.04 -1.88
C ALA A 249 16.29 -15.84 -2.83
N CYS A 250 15.16 -15.14 -3.00
CA CYS A 250 15.10 -13.93 -3.82
C CYS A 250 15.98 -12.80 -3.26
N LEU A 251 16.06 -12.70 -1.94
CA LEU A 251 16.85 -11.68 -1.26
C LEU A 251 18.30 -12.11 -1.08
N ASP A 252 18.55 -13.35 -0.64
CA ASP A 252 19.90 -13.87 -0.39
C ASP A 252 20.76 -13.86 -1.66
N ASN A 253 20.14 -14.08 -2.83
CA ASN A 253 20.80 -14.06 -4.14
C ASN A 253 20.68 -12.72 -4.87
N PHE A 254 20.13 -11.68 -4.25
CA PHE A 254 19.97 -10.39 -4.90
C PHE A 254 21.34 -9.80 -5.28
N SER A 255 21.46 -9.29 -6.50
CA SER A 255 22.57 -8.44 -6.90
C SER A 255 22.12 -7.31 -7.81
N CYS A 256 22.49 -6.08 -7.48
CA CYS A 256 22.18 -4.89 -8.28
C CYS A 256 22.83 -4.96 -9.68
N ARG A 257 23.95 -5.67 -9.82
CA ARG A 257 24.59 -5.95 -11.13
C ARG A 257 23.73 -6.86 -12.00
N ALA A 258 23.12 -7.88 -11.42
CA ALA A 258 22.25 -8.80 -12.15
C ALA A 258 20.83 -8.25 -12.37
N ALA A 259 20.40 -7.30 -11.52
CA ALA A 259 19.11 -6.63 -11.64
C ALA A 259 19.02 -5.79 -12.93
N GLN A 260 17.81 -5.65 -13.46
CA GLN A 260 17.51 -5.06 -14.76
C GLN A 260 16.87 -3.66 -14.59
N CYS A 261 17.13 -2.78 -15.54
CA CYS A 261 16.36 -1.56 -15.77
C CYS A 261 15.75 -1.61 -17.17
N TYR A 262 14.66 -0.88 -17.38
CA TYR A 262 14.06 -0.77 -18.71
C TYR A 262 14.94 0.05 -19.67
N LYS A 263 15.52 1.16 -19.18
CA LYS A 263 16.45 2.00 -19.96
C LYS A 263 17.88 1.88 -19.41
N PRO A 264 18.89 1.79 -20.30
CA PRO A 264 20.30 1.83 -19.88
C PRO A 264 20.68 3.12 -19.14
N ALA A 265 20.08 4.26 -19.51
CA ALA A 265 20.29 5.54 -18.83
C ALA A 265 19.83 5.50 -17.36
N ASP A 266 18.63 4.97 -17.09
CA ASP A 266 18.11 4.79 -15.73
C ASP A 266 19.02 3.89 -14.89
N ARG A 267 19.58 2.83 -15.51
CA ARG A 267 20.55 1.96 -14.84
C ARG A 267 21.81 2.72 -14.46
N ALA A 268 22.40 3.47 -15.39
CA ALA A 268 23.62 4.24 -15.12
C ALA A 268 23.39 5.29 -14.02
N PHE A 269 22.22 5.94 -14.03
CA PHE A 269 21.80 6.86 -12.98
C PHE A 269 21.68 6.17 -11.62
N ILE A 270 20.93 5.06 -11.52
CA ILE A 270 20.75 4.35 -10.25
C ILE A 270 22.08 3.81 -9.72
N LEU A 271 22.93 3.21 -10.57
CA LEU A 271 24.23 2.71 -10.13
C LEU A 271 25.14 3.84 -9.63
N ARG A 272 25.08 5.02 -10.25
CA ARG A 272 25.79 6.21 -9.75
C ARG A 272 25.27 6.58 -8.36
N GLN A 273 23.95 6.68 -8.19
CA GLN A 273 23.33 6.98 -6.89
C GLN A 273 23.64 5.92 -5.84
N ILE A 274 23.69 4.64 -6.22
CA ILE A 274 24.09 3.54 -5.33
C ILE A 274 25.52 3.75 -4.82
N ARG A 275 26.47 4.01 -5.72
CA ARG A 275 27.88 4.24 -5.34
C ARG A 275 28.03 5.51 -4.49
N GLU A 276 27.28 6.55 -4.80
CA GLU A 276 27.29 7.80 -4.05
C GLU A 276 26.76 7.61 -2.62
N HIS A 277 25.60 6.94 -2.47
CA HIS A 277 24.92 6.85 -1.18
C HIS A 277 25.39 5.66 -0.34
N TRP A 278 25.74 4.52 -0.94
CA TRP A 278 26.18 3.31 -0.23
C TRP A 278 27.69 3.06 -0.35
N GLY A 279 28.43 3.86 -1.12
CA GLY A 279 29.88 3.72 -1.34
C GLY A 279 30.22 2.74 -2.45
N SER A 280 29.52 1.61 -2.55
CA SER A 280 29.71 0.62 -3.62
C SER A 280 28.44 -0.17 -3.92
N GLU A 281 28.47 -0.90 -5.05
CA GLU A 281 27.42 -1.83 -5.42
C GLU A 281 27.36 -3.05 -4.47
N GLU A 282 28.51 -3.47 -3.98
CA GLU A 282 28.65 -4.56 -3.02
C GLU A 282 28.05 -4.22 -1.65
N GLU A 283 28.28 -3.00 -1.14
CA GLU A 283 27.68 -2.54 0.11
C GLU A 283 26.17 -2.35 -0.02
N PHE A 284 25.69 -1.96 -1.21
CA PHE A 284 24.25 -1.93 -1.50
C PHE A 284 23.63 -3.33 -1.54
N ASP A 285 24.29 -4.29 -2.19
CA ASP A 285 23.83 -5.69 -2.22
C ASP A 285 23.74 -6.27 -0.81
N LYS A 286 24.77 -6.03 0.02
CA LYS A 286 24.79 -6.42 1.43
C LYS A 286 23.66 -5.76 2.21
N TYR A 287 23.45 -4.46 2.03
CA TYR A 287 22.36 -3.72 2.65
C TYR A 287 20.99 -4.32 2.30
N VAL A 288 20.72 -4.59 1.03
CA VAL A 288 19.47 -5.21 0.58
C VAL A 288 19.28 -6.61 1.17
N ARG A 289 20.32 -7.45 1.15
CA ARG A 289 20.27 -8.82 1.68
C ARG A 289 19.96 -8.88 3.18
N VAL A 290 20.33 -7.85 3.94
CA VAL A 290 20.13 -7.79 5.40
C VAL A 290 18.88 -6.99 5.78
N GLU A 291 18.80 -5.72 5.37
CA GLU A 291 17.76 -4.80 5.82
C GLU A 291 16.40 -5.11 5.18
N LEU A 292 16.36 -5.35 3.87
CA LEU A 292 15.13 -5.68 3.16
C LEU A 292 14.55 -7.01 3.63
N LYS A 293 15.42 -7.97 3.96
CA LYS A 293 15.04 -9.26 4.55
C LYS A 293 14.40 -9.11 5.92
N THR A 294 14.97 -8.26 6.77
CA THR A 294 14.39 -7.92 8.07
C THR A 294 13.03 -7.24 7.90
N CYS A 295 12.94 -6.24 7.02
CA CYS A 295 11.69 -5.53 6.73
C CYS A 295 10.60 -6.47 6.18
N LEU A 296 10.96 -7.43 5.34
CA LEU A 296 10.02 -8.41 4.77
C LEU A 296 9.51 -9.36 5.85
N ALA A 297 10.39 -9.84 6.73
CA ALA A 297 10.01 -10.68 7.86
C ALA A 297 9.05 -9.95 8.81
N MET A 298 9.34 -8.67 9.12
CA MET A 298 8.46 -7.83 9.94
C MET A 298 7.11 -7.59 9.27
N SER A 299 7.11 -7.26 7.98
CA SER A 299 5.88 -7.06 7.20
C SER A 299 5.01 -8.32 7.18
N LYS A 300 5.61 -9.51 7.01
CA LYS A 300 4.90 -10.78 7.03
C LYS A 300 4.33 -11.10 8.41
N ALA A 301 5.10 -10.85 9.47
CA ALA A 301 4.62 -11.02 10.83
C ALA A 301 3.44 -10.08 11.15
N ALA A 302 3.49 -8.83 10.69
CA ALA A 302 2.39 -7.87 10.82
C ALA A 302 1.16 -8.33 10.01
N TYR A 303 1.35 -8.76 8.77
CA TYR A 303 0.29 -9.30 7.92
C TYR A 303 -0.40 -10.53 8.53
N PHE A 304 0.37 -11.41 9.18
CA PHE A 304 -0.15 -12.56 9.91
C PHE A 304 -1.01 -12.13 11.11
N LYS A 305 -0.55 -11.14 11.89
CA LYS A 305 -1.25 -10.62 13.08
C LYS A 305 -2.40 -9.66 12.78
N GLN A 306 -2.60 -9.26 11.53
CA GLN A 306 -3.51 -8.17 11.19
C GLN A 306 -4.95 -8.42 11.66
N ALA A 307 -5.47 -9.64 11.52
CA ALA A 307 -6.82 -9.98 11.97
C ALA A 307 -6.98 -9.89 13.50
N SER A 308 -6.02 -10.41 14.26
CA SER A 308 -6.06 -10.34 15.73
C SER A 308 -5.84 -8.92 16.25
N SER A 309 -5.04 -8.11 15.56
CA SER A 309 -4.84 -6.70 15.90
C SER A 309 -6.11 -5.88 15.71
N VAL A 310 -6.85 -6.08 14.62
CA VAL A 310 -8.15 -5.43 14.42
C VAL A 310 -9.14 -5.88 15.49
N ALA A 311 -9.09 -7.16 15.87
CA ALA A 311 -9.96 -7.66 16.92
C ALA A 311 -9.71 -7.03 18.28
N LYS A 312 -8.44 -6.98 18.69
CA LYS A 312 -8.03 -6.33 19.92
C LYS A 312 -8.46 -4.84 19.94
N SER A 313 -8.14 -4.09 18.89
CA SER A 313 -8.50 -2.66 18.81
C SER A 313 -10.01 -2.42 18.82
N SER A 314 -10.80 -3.33 18.24
CA SER A 314 -12.27 -3.23 18.28
C SER A 314 -12.84 -3.47 19.67
N LEU A 315 -12.24 -4.37 20.44
CA LEU A 315 -12.61 -4.63 21.84
C LEU A 315 -12.23 -3.45 22.74
N GLU A 316 -11.02 -2.90 22.58
CA GLU A 316 -10.56 -1.70 23.32
C GLU A 316 -11.50 -0.51 23.09
N LEU A 317 -11.98 -0.31 21.85
CA LEU A 317 -12.93 0.77 21.55
C LEU A 317 -14.29 0.59 22.24
N ILE A 318 -14.73 -0.66 22.47
CA ILE A 318 -16.02 -0.95 23.12
C ILE A 318 -15.90 -0.87 24.64
N PHE A 319 -14.83 -1.42 25.21
CA PHE A 319 -14.71 -1.65 26.65
C PHE A 319 -13.84 -0.61 27.37
N GLY A 320 -13.17 0.29 26.65
CA GLY A 320 -12.16 1.19 27.21
C GLY A 320 -10.83 0.47 27.43
N GLU A 321 -9.77 1.24 27.70
CA GLU A 321 -8.47 0.72 28.16
C GLU A 321 -8.53 0.18 29.60
#